data_AF-A0A429M0Y5-F1
#
_entry.id   AF-A0A429M0Y5-F1
#
_cell.length_a   1.000
_cell.length_b   1.000
_cell.length_c   1.000
_cell.angle_alpha   90.00
_cell.angle_beta   90.00
_cell.angle_gamma   90.00
#
_symmetry.space_group_name_H-M   'P 1'
#
loop_
_entity.id
_entity.type
_entity.pdbx_description
1 polymer ?
#
loop_
_entity_poly.entity_id
_entity_poly.type
_entity_poly.pdbx_seq_one_letter_code
_entity_poly.pdbx_strand_id
1 'polypeptide(L)'
;MGFAVFFDDDENCFEDDQIQLLLDYCSSFMQQVELKFNYEELNELYEQQVALNSSKTKFFSIISHDLRAPFHGLLGFSEVLAKERETLDESSIQNIADYLYDTSQSTYNLLESL
;
A
#
# COMPACT_ATOMS: atom_id res chain seq x y z
N MET A 1 2.16 -25.62 24.74
CA MET A 1 2.99 -25.99 25.91
C MET A 1 3.21 -27.48 25.85
N GLY A 2 4.36 -27.92 25.33
CA GLY A 2 4.74 -29.33 25.21
C GLY A 2 5.86 -29.65 26.19
N PHE A 3 6.03 -30.92 26.55
CA PHE A 3 7.12 -31.40 27.37
C PHE A 3 8.00 -32.34 26.54
N ALA A 4 9.31 -32.16 26.65
CA ALA A 4 10.30 -33.11 26.13
C ALA A 4 10.71 -34.03 27.28
N VAL A 5 10.69 -35.34 27.03
CA VAL A 5 11.13 -36.35 28.00
C VAL A 5 12.32 -37.06 27.40
N PHE A 6 13.42 -37.09 28.14
CA PHE A 6 14.67 -37.73 27.74
C PHE A 6 14.85 -39.01 28.56
N PHE A 7 15.25 -40.09 27.90
CA PHE A 7 15.56 -41.38 28.50
C PHE A 7 16.93 -41.83 28.02
N ASP A 8 17.68 -42.50 28.89
CA ASP A 8 18.94 -43.19 28.57
C ASP A 8 18.80 -44.66 29.02
N ASP A 9 19.57 -45.55 28.40
CA ASP A 9 19.65 -46.97 28.73
C ASP A 9 20.59 -47.24 29.92
N ASP A 10 21.27 -46.21 30.43
CA ASP A 10 22.20 -46.28 31.57
C ASP A 10 21.49 -46.02 32.92
N GLU A 11 21.82 -46.79 33.97
CA GLU A 11 21.17 -46.70 35.30
C GLU A 11 21.70 -45.53 36.17
N ASN A 12 22.56 -44.68 35.60
CA ASN A 12 23.18 -43.56 36.31
C ASN A 12 22.27 -42.32 36.33
N CYS A 13 22.27 -41.60 37.45
CA CYS A 13 21.60 -40.30 37.54
C CYS A 13 22.36 -39.25 36.70
N PHE A 14 21.64 -38.32 36.08
CA PHE A 14 22.24 -37.15 35.45
C PHE A 14 22.88 -36.24 36.49
N GLU A 15 24.10 -35.79 36.20
CA GLU A 15 24.80 -34.79 37.01
C GLU A 15 24.17 -33.40 36.78
N ASP A 16 24.26 -32.51 37.79
CA ASP A 16 23.65 -31.17 37.73
C ASP A 16 24.12 -30.36 36.51
N ASP A 17 25.39 -30.47 36.12
CA ASP A 17 25.96 -29.80 34.94
C ASP A 17 25.32 -30.28 33.63
N GLN A 18 24.97 -31.57 33.53
CA GLN A 18 24.33 -32.14 32.34
C GLN A 18 22.88 -31.67 32.22
N ILE A 19 22.18 -31.59 33.36
CA ILE A 19 20.83 -31.03 33.43
C ILE A 19 20.85 -29.55 33.03
N GLN A 20 21.80 -28.77 33.56
CA GLN A 20 21.92 -27.36 33.24
C GLN A 20 22.23 -27.13 31.75
N LEU A 21 23.16 -27.90 31.18
CA LEU A 21 23.47 -27.84 29.76
C LEU A 21 22.23 -28.12 28.89
N LEU A 22 21.44 -29.15 29.25
CA LEU A 22 20.20 -29.47 28.54
C LEU A 22 19.18 -28.32 28.63
N LEU A 23 19.02 -27.72 29.80
CA LEU A 23 18.12 -26.58 30.00
C LEU A 23 18.54 -25.38 29.15
N ASP A 24 19.82 -25.07 29.07
CA ASP A 24 20.36 -23.97 28.26
C ASP A 24 20.13 -24.23 26.75
N TYR A 25 20.32 -25.48 26.31
CA TYR A 25 20.01 -25.89 24.93
C TYR A 25 18.51 -25.77 24.62
N CYS A 26 17.64 -26.24 25.53
CA CYS A 26 16.20 -26.13 25.36
C CYS A 26 15.75 -24.67 25.30
N SER A 27 16.30 -23.80 26.16
CA SER A 27 16.01 -22.36 26.14
C SER A 27 16.42 -21.73 24.81
N SER A 28 17.65 -22.01 24.37
CA SER A 28 18.17 -21.50 23.10
C SER A 28 17.35 -21.99 21.90
N PHE A 29 16.95 -23.26 21.91
CA PHE A 29 16.10 -23.83 20.87
C PHE A 29 14.71 -23.18 20.85
N MET A 30 14.08 -22.99 22.00
CA MET A 30 12.79 -22.31 22.09
C MET A 30 12.87 -20.87 21.57
N GLN A 31 13.95 -20.15 21.89
CA GLN A 31 14.18 -18.81 21.37
C GLN A 31 14.32 -18.80 19.84
N GLN A 32 15.00 -19.79 19.25
CA GLN A 32 15.11 -19.91 17.80
C GLN A 32 13.76 -20.20 17.14
N VAL A 33 12.94 -21.06 17.74
CA VAL A 33 11.59 -21.36 17.26
C VAL A 33 10.71 -20.12 17.29
N GLU A 34 10.72 -19.38 18.40
CA GLU A 34 9.96 -18.13 18.55
C GLU A 34 10.43 -17.07 17.54
N LEU A 35 11.74 -16.90 17.38
CA LEU A 35 12.30 -15.96 16.41
C LEU A 35 11.86 -16.30 14.98
N LYS A 36 11.86 -17.59 14.62
CA LYS A 36 11.43 -18.03 13.30
C LYS A 36 9.94 -17.76 13.09
N PHE A 37 9.10 -18.06 14.08
CA PHE A 37 7.66 -17.78 14.02
C PHE A 37 7.38 -16.28 13.83
N ASN A 38 8.02 -15.43 14.63
CA ASN A 38 7.88 -13.98 14.53
C ASN A 38 8.37 -13.45 13.17
N TYR A 39 9.44 -14.04 12.63
CA TYR A 39 9.93 -13.68 11.29
C TYR A 39 8.94 -14.05 10.19
N GLU A 40 8.33 -15.24 10.26
CA GLU A 40 7.30 -15.67 9.31
C GLU A 40 6.09 -14.74 9.35
N GLU A 41 5.57 -14.42 10.55
CA GLU A 41 4.47 -13.46 10.72
C GLU A 41 4.82 -12.06 10.20
N LEU A 42 6.03 -11.57 10.51
CA LEU A 42 6.50 -10.28 10.01
C LEU A 42 6.59 -10.26 8.48
N ASN A 43 7.06 -11.35 7.87
CA ASN A 43 7.17 -11.45 6.41
C ASN A 43 5.78 -11.48 5.76
N GLU A 44 4.82 -12.21 6.32
CA GLU A 44 3.43 -12.20 5.83
C GLU A 44 2.81 -10.80 5.88
N LEU A 45 2.95 -10.10 7.01
CA LEU A 45 2.48 -8.72 7.15
C LEU A 45 3.17 -7.78 6.15
N TYR A 46 4.47 -7.95 5.94
CA TYR A 46 5.22 -7.18 4.96
C TYR A 46 4.70 -7.40 3.53
N GLU A 47 4.48 -8.64 3.13
CA GLU A 47 3.93 -8.98 1.80
C GLU A 47 2.54 -8.37 1.59
N GLN A 48 1.66 -8.46 2.60
CA GLN A 48 0.35 -7.82 2.58
C GLN A 48 0.48 -6.30 2.42
N GLN A 49 1.39 -5.67 3.16
CA GLN A 49 1.61 -4.23 3.08
C GLN A 49 2.14 -3.80 1.71
N VAL A 50 3.05 -4.58 1.11
CA VAL A 50 3.54 -4.34 -0.25
C VAL A 50 2.41 -4.45 -1.27
N ALA A 51 1.57 -5.49 -1.17
CA ALA A 51 0.43 -5.68 -2.06
C ALA A 51 -0.59 -4.54 -1.95
N LEU A 52 -0.90 -4.10 -0.72
CA LEU A 52 -1.78 -2.96 -0.45
C LEU A 52 -1.19 -1.67 -1.00
N ASN A 53 0.10 -1.42 -0.77
CA ASN A 53 0.79 -0.23 -1.26
C ASN A 53 0.85 -0.18 -2.79
N SER A 54 1.07 -1.32 -3.43
CA SER A 54 1.03 -1.46 -4.89
C SER A 54 -0.37 -1.13 -5.43
N SER A 55 -1.41 -1.69 -4.81
CA SER A 55 -2.80 -1.42 -5.17
C SER A 55 -3.16 0.06 -5.01
N LYS A 56 -2.76 0.68 -3.90
CA LYS A 56 -2.94 2.10 -3.62
C LYS A 56 -2.21 2.98 -4.65
N THR A 57 -0.97 2.64 -4.97
CA THR A 57 -0.18 3.37 -5.99
C THR A 57 -0.84 3.31 -7.36
N LYS A 58 -1.33 2.13 -7.76
CA LYS A 58 -2.05 1.94 -9.02
C LYS A 58 -3.34 2.76 -9.06
N PHE A 59 -4.11 2.76 -7.97
CA PHE A 59 -5.33 3.56 -7.83
C PHE A 59 -5.06 5.06 -8.01
N PHE A 60 -4.06 5.63 -7.31
CA PHE A 60 -3.69 7.04 -7.49
C PHE A 60 -3.18 7.36 -8.90
N SER A 61 -2.48 6.42 -9.54
CA SER A 61 -2.04 6.59 -10.93
C SER A 61 -3.22 6.68 -11.90
N ILE A 62 -4.27 5.87 -11.70
CA ILE A 62 -5.49 5.90 -12.53
C ILE A 62 -6.21 7.23 -12.32
N ILE A 63 -6.45 7.64 -11.07
CA ILE A 63 -7.08 8.93 -10.78
C ILE A 63 -6.29 10.08 -11.40
N SER A 64 -4.96 10.08 -11.24
CA SER A 64 -4.11 11.16 -11.78
C SER A 64 -4.19 11.24 -13.30
N HIS A 65 -4.26 10.10 -13.99
CA HIS A 65 -4.46 10.05 -15.43
C HIS A 65 -5.82 10.62 -15.83
N ASP A 66 -6.87 10.18 -15.16
CA ASP A 66 -8.26 10.52 -15.49
C ASP A 66 -8.58 11.99 -15.16
N LEU A 67 -7.90 12.59 -14.19
CA LEU A 67 -7.97 14.02 -13.90
C LEU A 67 -7.12 14.87 -14.86
N ARG A 68 -5.96 14.36 -15.32
CA ARG A 68 -5.05 15.15 -16.16
C ARG A 68 -5.69 15.55 -17.50
N ALA A 69 -6.48 14.65 -18.09
CA ALA A 69 -7.17 14.92 -19.35
C ALA A 69 -8.14 16.12 -19.28
N PRO A 70 -9.14 16.15 -18.37
CA PRO A 70 -10.04 17.30 -18.25
C PRO A 70 -9.30 18.56 -17.79
N PHE A 71 -8.33 18.46 -16.89
CA PHE A 71 -7.55 19.65 -16.47
C PHE A 71 -6.79 20.29 -17.62
N HIS A 72 -6.22 19.51 -18.55
CA HIS A 72 -5.59 20.08 -19.76
C HIS A 72 -6.59 20.84 -20.63
N GLY A 73 -7.78 20.27 -20.85
CA GLY A 73 -8.84 20.93 -21.61
C GLY A 73 -9.29 22.23 -20.95
N LEU A 74 -9.56 22.19 -19.64
CA LEU A 74 -9.94 23.36 -18.86
C LEU A 74 -8.89 24.47 -18.92
N LEU A 75 -7.61 24.13 -18.70
CA LEU A 75 -6.52 25.09 -18.74
C LEU A 75 -6.32 25.69 -20.14
N GLY A 76 -6.29 24.85 -21.18
CA GLY A 76 -6.06 25.29 -22.55
C GLY A 76 -7.14 26.26 -23.04
N PHE A 77 -8.40 25.92 -22.81
CA PHE A 77 -9.51 26.80 -23.20
C PHE A 77 -9.63 28.06 -22.32
N SER A 78 -9.31 27.94 -21.03
CA SER A 78 -9.20 29.12 -20.17
C SER A 78 -8.08 30.06 -20.64
N GLU A 79 -6.96 29.52 -21.10
CA GLU A 79 -5.85 30.29 -21.67
C GLU A 79 -6.24 31.00 -22.98
N VAL A 80 -6.95 30.30 -23.88
CA VAL A 80 -7.52 30.89 -25.10
C VAL A 80 -8.44 32.06 -24.76
N LEU A 81 -9.37 31.89 -23.81
CA LEU A 81 -10.22 33.00 -23.35
C LEU A 81 -9.42 34.12 -22.67
N ALA A 82 -8.34 33.82 -21.97
CA ALA A 82 -7.55 34.84 -21.29
C ALA A 82 -6.70 35.67 -22.25
N LYS A 83 -6.19 35.06 -23.34
CA LYS A 83 -5.20 35.67 -24.24
C LYS A 83 -5.76 36.12 -25.58
N GLU A 84 -6.78 35.44 -26.09
CA GLU A 84 -7.23 35.57 -27.48
C GLU A 84 -8.70 35.98 -27.60
N ARG A 85 -9.36 36.36 -26.49
CA ARG A 85 -10.80 36.71 -26.46
C ARG A 85 -11.21 37.75 -27.50
N GLU A 86 -10.41 38.79 -27.72
CA GLU A 86 -10.74 39.86 -28.66
C GLU A 86 -10.80 39.39 -30.13
N THR A 87 -10.23 38.22 -30.42
CA THR A 87 -10.22 37.60 -31.76
C THR A 87 -11.32 36.57 -31.95
N LEU A 88 -12.07 36.24 -30.90
CA LEU A 88 -13.15 35.26 -30.92
C LEU A 88 -14.50 35.96 -31.14
N ASP A 89 -15.37 35.31 -31.91
CA ASP A 89 -16.78 35.71 -31.95
C ASP A 89 -17.55 35.20 -30.72
N GLU A 90 -18.71 35.80 -30.47
CA GLU A 90 -19.55 35.44 -29.32
C GLU A 90 -19.98 33.96 -29.34
N SER A 91 -20.13 33.35 -30.53
CA SER A 91 -20.50 31.93 -30.63
C SER A 91 -19.38 31.01 -30.15
N SER A 92 -18.15 31.36 -30.49
CA SER A 92 -16.93 30.65 -30.08
C SER A 92 -16.70 30.81 -28.58
N ILE A 93 -16.93 32.01 -28.04
CA ILE A 93 -16.88 32.26 -26.59
C ILE A 93 -17.90 31.40 -25.86
N GLN A 94 -19.15 31.35 -26.34
CA GLN A 94 -20.19 30.52 -25.73
C GLN A 94 -19.84 29.03 -25.77
N ASN A 95 -19.38 28.52 -26.91
CA ASN A 95 -18.97 27.12 -27.05
C ASN A 95 -17.84 26.75 -26.07
N ILE A 96 -16.87 27.64 -25.88
CA ILE A 96 -15.80 27.43 -24.90
C ILE A 96 -16.37 27.46 -23.47
N ALA A 97 -17.25 28.40 -23.15
CA ALA A 97 -17.86 28.49 -21.83
C ALA A 97 -18.67 27.22 -21.49
N ASP A 98 -19.46 26.71 -22.44
CA ASP A 98 -20.23 25.47 -22.28
C ASP A 98 -19.29 24.27 -22.06
N TYR A 99 -18.22 24.15 -22.86
CA TYR A 99 -17.22 23.11 -22.68
C TYR A 99 -16.55 23.17 -21.29
N LEU A 100 -16.17 24.36 -20.84
CA LEU A 100 -15.54 24.56 -19.52
C LEU A 100 -16.51 24.16 -18.40
N TYR A 101 -17.79 24.54 -18.50
CA TYR A 101 -18.81 24.20 -17.53
C TYR A 101 -19.05 22.69 -17.47
N ASP A 102 -19.33 22.06 -18.62
CA ASP A 102 -19.63 20.62 -18.71
C ASP A 102 -18.45 19.76 -18.24
N THR A 103 -17.23 20.13 -18.64
CA THR A 103 -16.00 19.42 -18.24
C THR A 103 -15.75 19.58 -16.74
N SER A 104 -15.97 20.79 -16.19
CA SER A 104 -15.81 21.03 -14.74
C SER A 104 -16.84 20.23 -13.94
N GLN A 105 -18.11 20.23 -14.36
CA GLN A 105 -19.16 19.47 -13.69
C GLN A 105 -18.90 17.96 -13.74
N SER A 106 -18.50 17.45 -14.91
CA SER A 106 -18.20 16.02 -15.08
C SER A 106 -17.01 15.59 -14.24
N THR A 107 -15.96 16.42 -14.18
CA THR A 107 -14.77 16.18 -13.35
C THR A 107 -15.11 16.23 -11.85
N TYR A 108 -15.95 17.18 -11.44
CA TYR A 108 -16.44 17.27 -10.06
C TYR A 108 -17.25 16.03 -9.67
N ASN A 109 -18.17 15.58 -10.54
CA ASN A 109 -18.96 14.38 -10.29
C ASN A 109 -18.08 13.11 -10.20
N LEU A 110 -17.03 13.01 -11.04
CA LEU A 110 -16.05 11.93 -10.93
C LEU A 110 -15.38 11.93 -9.55
N LEU A 111 -14.99 13.11 -9.05
CA LEU A 111 -14.39 13.27 -7.72
C LEU A 111 -15.37 12.93 -6.58
N GLU A 112 -16.66 13.22 -6.70
CA GLU A 112 -17.66 12.79 -5.70
C GLU A 112 -17.94 11.29 -5.73
N SER A 113 -17.72 10.64 -6.88
CA SER A 113 -17.93 9.19 -7.04
C SER A 113 -16.73 8.32 -6.66
N LEU A 114 -15.59 8.94 -6.30
CA LEU A 114 -14.32 8.31 -5.92
C LEU A 114 -14.23 8.05 -4.40
#